data_AF-A0AAE1D664-F1
#
_entry.id   AF-A0AAE1D664-F1
#
_cell.length_a   1.000
_cell.length_b   1.000
_cell.length_c   1.000
_cell.angle_alpha   90.00
_cell.angle_beta   90.00
_cell.angle_gamma   90.00
#
_symmetry.space_group_name_H-M   'P 1'
#
loop_
_entity.id
_entity.type
_entity.pdbx_description
1 polymer ?
#
loop_
_entity_poly.entity_id
_entity_poly.type
_entity_poly.pdbx_seq_one_letter_code
_entity_poly.pdbx_strand_id
1 'polypeptide(L)'
;MPRRGSKAWQHPPDALLNGHILYTVKFLGECVVERTKGTEVVKEAIRKMKFNKHIKRAEGQKPPKVELVISAEAVCILDPKSRTMLYRYPLHLISYCADDKSDKRMITFIAKEQNGTRHFCYVFDSEKC
;
A
#
# COMPACT_ATOMS: atom_id res chain seq x y z
N MET A 1 3.99 27.52 -22.02
CA MET A 1 2.76 26.92 -21.45
C MET A 1 3.15 25.82 -20.46
N PRO A 2 3.09 26.01 -19.13
CA PRO A 2 3.35 24.93 -18.18
C PRO A 2 2.16 23.97 -18.15
N ARG A 3 2.44 22.66 -18.21
CA ARG A 3 1.44 21.59 -18.20
C ARG A 3 0.68 21.60 -16.86
N ARG A 4 -0.63 21.81 -16.89
CA ARG A 4 -1.52 21.61 -15.73
C ARG A 4 -1.51 20.14 -15.33
N GLY A 5 -1.15 19.83 -14.07
CA GLY A 5 -1.68 18.65 -13.39
C GLY A 5 -0.74 17.77 -12.55
N SER A 6 0.51 18.14 -12.24
CA SER A 6 1.27 17.44 -11.19
C SER A 6 0.94 18.06 -9.82
N LYS A 7 0.23 17.34 -8.95
CA LYS A 7 0.20 17.70 -7.53
C LYS A 7 1.65 17.66 -7.05
N ALA A 8 2.18 18.80 -6.63
CA ALA A 8 3.52 18.89 -6.08
C ALA A 8 3.60 17.99 -4.84
N TRP A 9 4.68 17.22 -4.73
CA TRP A 9 4.99 16.48 -3.53
C TRP A 9 4.98 17.43 -2.33
N GLN A 10 4.15 17.14 -1.32
CA GLN A 10 3.83 18.08 -0.25
C GLN A 10 4.82 18.04 0.92
N HIS A 11 5.69 17.01 0.98
CA HIS A 11 6.62 16.82 2.07
C HIS A 11 8.03 17.25 1.65
N PRO A 12 8.82 17.90 2.52
CA PRO A 12 10.24 18.13 2.21
C PRO A 12 10.98 16.79 2.12
N PRO A 13 12.05 16.66 1.30
CA PRO A 13 12.86 15.43 1.24
C PRO A 13 13.34 14.96 2.61
N ASP A 14 13.71 15.89 3.49
CA ASP A 14 14.19 15.60 4.85
C ASP A 14 13.17 14.84 5.72
N ALA A 15 11.87 14.97 5.43
CA ALA A 15 10.83 14.24 6.16
C ALA A 15 10.93 12.72 5.95
N LEU A 16 11.44 12.27 4.79
CA LEU A 16 11.70 10.85 4.51
C LEU A 16 13.11 10.43 4.91
N LEU A 17 14.11 11.32 4.72
CA LEU A 17 15.52 11.00 4.98
C LEU A 17 15.83 10.93 6.48
N ASN A 18 15.27 11.83 7.29
CA ASN A 18 15.57 11.95 8.72
C ASN A 18 14.38 11.56 9.62
N GLY A 19 13.27 11.11 9.03
CA GLY A 19 12.03 10.85 9.75
C GLY A 19 11.15 9.83 9.05
N HIS A 20 9.84 10.06 9.13
CA HIS A 20 8.85 9.26 8.45
C HIS A 20 7.62 10.09 8.11
N ILE A 21 6.87 9.64 7.09
CA ILE A 21 5.58 10.19 6.71
C ILE A 21 4.51 9.16 7.04
N LEU A 22 3.40 9.62 7.61
CA LEU A 22 2.28 8.79 8.02
C LEU A 22 1.06 9.05 7.14
N TYR A 23 0.50 7.98 6.57
CA TYR A 23 -0.76 8.01 5.83
C TYR A 23 -1.79 7.08 6.47
N THR A 24 -2.96 7.60 6.81
CA THR A 24 -4.09 6.76 7.23
C THR A 24 -4.86 6.27 6.01
N VAL A 25 -4.90 4.95 5.81
CA VAL A 25 -5.55 4.30 4.67
C VAL A 25 -6.40 3.12 5.14
N LYS A 26 -7.25 2.58 4.26
CA LYS A 26 -7.94 1.30 4.53
C LYS A 26 -7.12 0.16 3.96
N PHE A 27 -6.87 -0.87 4.75
CA PHE A 27 -6.19 -2.08 4.30
C PHE A 27 -7.19 -3.08 3.76
N LEU A 28 -7.13 -3.38 2.46
CA LEU A 28 -8.03 -4.36 1.84
C LEU A 28 -7.52 -5.79 2.00
N GLY A 29 -6.21 -5.94 2.17
CA GLY A 29 -5.53 -7.20 2.39
C GLY A 29 -4.29 -7.36 1.52
N GLU A 30 -3.75 -8.57 1.54
CA GLU A 30 -2.61 -9.00 0.73
C GLU A 30 -2.96 -10.25 -0.07
N CYS A 31 -2.21 -10.47 -1.15
CA CYS A 31 -2.23 -11.75 -1.86
C CYS A 31 -0.87 -12.11 -2.42
N VAL A 32 -0.58 -13.41 -2.49
CA VAL A 32 0.60 -13.93 -3.16
C VAL A 32 0.54 -13.56 -4.65
N VAL A 33 1.67 -13.13 -5.19
CA VAL A 33 1.85 -12.81 -6.60
C VAL A 33 3.04 -13.58 -7.18
N GLU A 34 2.92 -13.97 -8.45
CA GLU A 34 3.96 -14.75 -9.14
C GLU A 34 5.13 -13.89 -9.64
N ARG A 35 4.88 -12.59 -9.86
CA ARG A 35 5.88 -11.65 -10.38
C ARG A 35 6.09 -10.51 -9.39
N THR A 36 7.33 -10.05 -9.32
CA THR A 36 7.76 -8.99 -8.39
C THR A 36 7.38 -7.58 -8.83
N LYS A 37 6.91 -7.42 -10.08
CA LYS A 37 6.55 -6.13 -10.70
C LYS A 37 5.54 -6.30 -11.82
N GLY A 38 4.85 -5.21 -12.17
CA GLY A 38 4.05 -5.09 -13.39
C GLY A 38 2.60 -4.71 -13.13
N THR A 39 2.06 -3.85 -14.00
CA THR A 39 0.71 -3.29 -13.88
C THR A 39 -0.39 -4.36 -13.85
N GLU A 40 -0.27 -5.42 -14.67
CA GLU A 40 -1.29 -6.47 -14.70
C GLU A 40 -1.34 -7.28 -13.40
N VAL A 41 -0.19 -7.50 -12.76
CA VAL A 41 -0.10 -8.17 -11.44
C VAL A 41 -0.85 -7.36 -10.39
N VAL A 42 -0.62 -6.05 -10.38
CA VAL A 42 -1.27 -5.12 -9.46
C VAL A 42 -2.77 -5.05 -9.72
N LYS A 43 -3.21 -4.94 -10.98
CA LYS A 43 -4.64 -4.93 -11.33
C LYS A 43 -5.35 -6.21 -10.88
N GLU A 44 -4.73 -7.36 -11.07
CA GLU A 44 -5.29 -8.64 -10.65
C GLU A 44 -5.41 -8.71 -9.12
N ALA A 45 -4.37 -8.31 -8.39
CA ALA A 45 -4.38 -8.23 -6.94
C ALA A 45 -5.50 -7.30 -6.43
N ILE A 46 -5.64 -6.10 -7.03
CA ILE A 46 -6.69 -5.14 -6.70
C ILE A 46 -8.09 -5.73 -6.97
N ARG A 47 -8.30 -6.38 -8.12
CA ARG A 47 -9.59 -7.03 -8.43
C ARG A 47 -9.94 -8.09 -7.39
N LYS A 48 -8.98 -8.95 -7.05
CA LYS A 48 -9.15 -10.00 -6.03
C LYS A 48 -9.50 -9.39 -4.66
N MET A 49 -8.81 -8.33 -4.25
CA MET A 49 -9.07 -7.66 -2.97
C MET A 49 -10.41 -6.91 -2.96
N LYS A 50 -10.82 -6.30 -4.08
CA LYS A 50 -12.14 -5.68 -4.23
C LYS A 50 -13.27 -6.71 -4.15
N PHE A 51 -13.09 -7.88 -4.77
CA PHE A 51 -14.03 -8.99 -4.67
C PHE A 51 -14.14 -9.50 -3.23
N ASN A 52 -13.01 -9.77 -2.56
CA ASN A 52 -13.01 -10.20 -1.16
C ASN A 52 -13.66 -9.17 -0.23
N LYS A 53 -13.42 -7.87 -0.46
CA LYS A 53 -14.10 -6.77 0.25
C LYS A 53 -15.62 -6.81 0.06
N HIS A 54 -16.10 -7.16 -1.13
CA HIS A 54 -17.53 -7.29 -1.40
C HIS A 54 -18.16 -8.43 -0.60
N ILE A 55 -17.52 -9.61 -0.58
CA ILE A 55 -17.97 -10.77 0.20
C ILE A 55 -18.00 -10.44 1.69
N LYS A 56 -16.89 -9.93 2.25
CA LYS A 56 -16.79 -9.52 3.66
C LYS A 56 -17.83 -8.46 4.03
N ARG A 57 -18.18 -7.57 3.11
CA ARG A 57 -19.23 -6.57 3.34
C ARG A 57 -20.61 -7.21 3.49
N ALA A 58 -20.92 -8.26 2.72
CA ALA A 58 -22.15 -9.01 2.88
C ALA A 58 -22.23 -9.68 4.26
N GLU A 59 -21.08 -10.04 4.83
CA GLU A 59 -20.94 -10.56 6.21
C GLU A 59 -20.88 -9.45 7.29
N GLY A 60 -21.10 -8.18 6.92
CA GLY A 60 -21.07 -7.05 7.84
C GLY A 60 -19.68 -6.53 8.21
N GLN A 61 -18.61 -7.09 7.64
CA GLN A 61 -17.23 -6.66 7.91
C GLN A 61 -16.81 -5.50 7.00
N LYS A 62 -16.01 -4.58 7.55
CA LYS A 62 -15.41 -3.46 6.81
C LYS A 62 -13.89 -3.57 6.82
N PRO A 63 -13.19 -3.13 5.75
CA PRO A 63 -11.73 -3.06 5.76
C PRO A 63 -11.23 -2.22 6.94
N PRO A 64 -10.25 -2.72 7.72
CA PRO A 64 -9.68 -1.96 8.83
C PRO A 64 -8.93 -0.73 8.32
N LYS A 65 -8.95 0.34 9.11
CA LYS A 65 -8.04 1.49 8.90
C LYS A 65 -6.68 1.14 9.49
N VAL A 66 -5.62 1.49 8.77
CA VAL A 66 -4.22 1.29 9.18
C VAL A 66 -3.43 2.59 8.97
N GLU A 67 -2.31 2.70 9.67
CA GLU A 67 -1.32 3.75 9.43
C GLU A 67 -0.16 3.19 8.62
N LEU A 68 0.05 3.73 7.42
CA LEU A 68 1.25 3.50 6.61
C LEU A 68 2.32 4.49 7.03
N VAL A 69 3.39 3.98 7.64
CA VAL A 69 4.56 4.74 8.05
C VAL A 69 5.66 4.49 7.04
N ILE A 70 6.04 5.53 6.30
CA ILE A 70 7.01 5.46 5.21
C ILE A 70 8.27 6.23 5.60
N SER A 71 9.42 5.58 5.56
CA SER A 71 10.74 6.15 5.84
C SER A 71 11.73 5.71 4.77
N ALA A 72 12.93 6.29 4.77
CA ALA A 72 14.03 5.82 3.90
C ALA A 72 14.44 4.36 4.17
N GLU A 73 14.17 3.84 5.36
CA GLU A 73 14.58 2.49 5.76
C GLU A 73 13.52 1.42 5.47
N ALA A 74 12.26 1.72 5.73
CA ALA A 74 11.18 0.75 5.70
C ALA A 74 9.80 1.39 5.49
N VAL A 75 8.87 0.55 5.01
CA VAL A 75 7.43 0.78 5.09
C VAL A 75 6.86 -0.09 6.20
N CYS A 76 6.14 0.52 7.13
CA CYS A 76 5.47 -0.16 8.22
C CYS A 76 3.95 0.04 8.12
N ILE A 77 3.20 -0.99 8.47
CA ILE A 77 1.73 -0.95 8.60
C ILE A 77 1.41 -1.10 10.08
N LEU A 78 0.76 -0.11 10.67
CA LEU A 78 0.41 -0.10 12.09
C LEU A 78 -1.11 -0.10 12.28
N ASP A 79 -1.56 -0.72 13.36
CA ASP A 79 -2.91 -0.51 13.88
C ASP A 79 -3.00 0.92 14.48
N PRO A 80 -3.96 1.76 14.05
CA PRO A 80 -4.00 3.17 14.43
C PRO A 80 -4.31 3.40 15.91
N LYS A 81 -4.98 2.46 16.58
CA LYS A 81 -5.41 2.63 17.97
C LYS A 81 -4.32 2.22 18.95
N SER A 82 -3.78 1.02 18.76
CA SER A 82 -2.75 0.43 19.61
C SER A 82 -1.34 0.84 19.21
N ARG A 83 -1.16 1.36 17.99
CA ARG A 83 0.15 1.58 17.36
C ARG A 83 1.00 0.30 17.26
N THR A 84 0.34 -0.86 17.28
CA THR A 84 1.00 -2.15 17.09
C THR A 84 1.46 -2.27 15.65
N MET A 85 2.71 -2.66 15.45
CA MET A 85 3.27 -2.90 14.12
C MET A 85 2.76 -4.25 13.59
N LEU A 86 1.90 -4.18 12.58
CA LEU A 86 1.32 -5.35 11.91
C LEU A 86 2.31 -5.93 10.89
N TYR A 87 2.96 -5.05 10.13
CA TYR A 87 3.94 -5.42 9.11
C TYR A 87 5.10 -4.43 9.09
N ARG A 88 6.30 -4.93 8.84
CA ARG A 88 7.51 -4.12 8.60
C ARG A 88 8.29 -4.68 7.42
N TYR A 89 8.36 -3.89 6.35
CA TYR A 89 9.14 -4.24 5.17
C TYR A 89 10.27 -3.24 4.98
N PRO A 90 11.53 -3.67 5.17
CA PRO A 90 12.68 -2.92 4.71
C PRO A 90 12.52 -2.52 3.24
N LEU A 91 12.91 -1.29 2.90
CA LEU A 91 12.65 -0.72 1.59
C LEU A 91 13.27 -1.56 0.45
N HIS A 92 14.41 -2.19 0.70
CA HIS A 92 15.09 -3.07 -0.26
C HIS A 92 14.33 -4.39 -0.54
N LEU A 93 13.36 -4.78 0.29
CA LEU A 93 12.50 -5.95 0.05
C LEU A 93 11.22 -5.57 -0.71
N ILE A 94 10.94 -4.29 -0.89
CA ILE A 94 9.81 -3.79 -1.68
C ILE A 94 10.27 -3.68 -3.13
N SER A 95 9.73 -4.55 -3.99
CA SER A 95 10.16 -4.67 -5.38
C SER A 95 9.37 -3.77 -6.33
N TYR A 96 8.18 -3.32 -5.93
CA TYR A 96 7.33 -2.49 -6.79
C TYR A 96 6.29 -1.72 -5.98
N CYS A 97 6.02 -0.47 -6.36
CA CYS A 97 4.91 0.33 -5.85
C CYS A 97 4.11 0.84 -7.05
N ALA A 98 2.78 0.78 -6.97
CA ALA A 98 1.92 1.24 -8.04
C ALA A 98 0.56 1.71 -7.54
N ASP A 99 0.01 2.69 -8.24
CA ASP A 99 -1.39 3.05 -8.17
C ASP A 99 -2.19 2.35 -9.29
N ASP A 100 -3.51 2.30 -9.13
CA ASP A 100 -4.39 1.89 -10.23
C ASP A 100 -4.77 3.11 -11.07
N LYS A 101 -4.43 3.06 -12.37
CA LYS A 101 -4.81 4.11 -13.33
C LYS A 101 -6.31 4.32 -13.42
N SER A 102 -7.11 3.28 -13.17
CA SER A 102 -8.58 3.36 -13.23
C SER A 102 -9.22 3.86 -11.93
N ASP A 103 -8.54 3.69 -10.79
CA ASP A 103 -9.00 4.11 -9.47
C ASP A 103 -7.83 4.59 -8.64
N LYS A 104 -7.50 5.89 -8.75
CA LYS A 104 -6.33 6.52 -8.12
C LYS A 104 -6.28 6.41 -6.59
N ARG A 105 -7.38 5.98 -5.95
CA ARG A 105 -7.44 5.71 -4.52
C ARG A 105 -6.73 4.41 -4.15
N MET A 106 -6.58 3.50 -5.11
CA MET A 106 -5.91 2.23 -4.90
C MET A 106 -4.41 2.43 -4.93
N ILE A 107 -3.76 2.16 -3.80
CA ILE A 107 -2.30 2.22 -3.66
C ILE A 107 -1.84 0.82 -3.32
N THR A 108 -0.74 0.39 -3.92
CA THR A 108 -0.19 -0.96 -3.72
C THR A 108 1.32 -0.94 -3.62
N PHE A 109 1.85 -1.92 -2.90
CA PHE A 109 3.25 -2.30 -3.00
C PHE A 109 3.40 -3.82 -3.03
N ILE A 110 4.44 -4.30 -3.69
CA ILE A 110 4.84 -5.70 -3.73
C ILE A 110 6.10 -5.84 -2.89
N ALA A 111 6.07 -6.73 -1.90
CA ALA A 111 7.22 -7.03 -1.05
C ALA A 111 7.54 -8.53 -1.05
N LYS A 112 8.84 -8.83 -0.90
CA LYS A 112 9.32 -10.19 -0.67
C LYS A 112 9.11 -10.56 0.80
N GLU A 113 8.66 -11.78 1.04
CA GLU A 113 8.62 -12.38 2.37
C GLU A 113 10.04 -12.49 2.96
N GLN A 114 10.25 -12.13 4.23
CA GLN A 114 11.59 -12.01 4.82
C GLN A 114 12.40 -13.31 4.75
N ASN A 115 11.75 -14.45 5.01
CA ASN A 115 12.38 -15.77 5.04
C ASN A 115 11.91 -16.70 3.91
N GLY A 116 11.33 -16.13 2.85
CA GLY A 116 10.69 -16.89 1.78
C GLY A 116 11.11 -16.45 0.38
N THR A 117 10.64 -17.18 -0.62
CA THR A 117 10.74 -16.83 -2.04
C THR A 117 9.45 -16.22 -2.58
N ARG A 118 8.41 -16.13 -1.73
CA ARG A 118 7.11 -15.61 -2.11
C ARG A 118 7.11 -14.09 -2.09
N HIS A 119 6.29 -13.55 -2.97
CA HIS A 119 6.02 -12.12 -3.05
C HIS A 119 4.55 -11.88 -2.76
N PHE A 120 4.28 -10.80 -2.03
CA PHE A 120 2.94 -10.40 -1.67
C PHE A 120 2.67 -9.00 -2.19
N CYS A 121 1.50 -8.83 -2.81
CA CYS A 121 0.96 -7.51 -3.15
C CYS A 121 0.03 -7.05 -2.03
N TYR A 122 0.34 -5.93 -1.41
CA TYR A 122 -0.45 -5.28 -0.38
C TYR A 122 -1.31 -4.21 -1.02
N VAL A 123 -2.62 -4.23 -0.72
CA VAL A 123 -3.60 -3.37 -1.37
C VAL A 123 -4.28 -2.46 -0.36
N PHE A 124 -4.21 -1.16 -0.64
CA PHE A 124 -4.78 -0.11 0.21
C PHE A 124 -5.76 0.76 -0.58
N ASP A 125 -6.74 1.31 0.12
CA ASP A 125 -7.74 2.26 -0.37
C ASP A 125 -7.58 3.56 0.41
N SER A 126 -7.06 4.59 -0.27
CA SER A 126 -6.86 5.93 0.27
C SER A 126 -8.08 6.80 -0.01
N GLU A 127 -8.68 7.36 1.04
CA GLU A 127 -9.75 8.35 0.92
C GLU A 127 -9.24 9.73 0.46
N LYS A 128 -7.92 9.97 0.56
CA LYS A 128 -7.25 11.21 0.15
C LYS A 128 -6.50 10.97 -1.16
N CYS A 129 -7.01 11.53 -2.25
CA CYS A 129 -6.31 11.61 -3.55
C CYS A 129 -5.98 13.05 -3.88
#